data_AF-A0A657PSW2-F1
#
_entry.id   AF-A0A657PSW2-F1
#
_cell.length_a   1.000
_cell.length_b   1.000
_cell.length_c   1.000
_cell.angle_alpha   90.00
_cell.angle_beta   90.00
_cell.angle_gamma   90.00
#
_symmetry.space_group_name_H-M   'P 1'
#
loop_
_entity.id
_entity.type
_entity.pdbx_description
1 polymer ?
#
loop_
_entity_poly.entity_id
_entity_poly.type
_entity_poly.pdbx_seq_one_letter_code
_entity_poly.pdbx_strand_id
1 'polypeptide(L)'
;MRYLYAILALVLAASSPQAGEPEPPRIGGAACVMAKWRGNTLDYVLIYGKKHPVLAQEEGAEILRGKGYARFKGNLDIIHHQAKSYHPHAYAIVIKTTYTTKRGKPRTSYGCGFSPLSYDAALQEAGNDLQSYSWGWDPQKHGYEIVEQVRY
;
A
#
# COMPACT_ATOMS: atom_id res chain seq x y z
N MET A 1 -4.07 84.79 -15.97
CA MET A 1 -4.72 83.79 -15.08
C MET A 1 -5.63 82.90 -15.92
N ARG A 2 -5.24 81.64 -16.18
CA ARG A 2 -6.14 80.55 -16.58
C ARG A 2 -5.43 79.23 -16.28
N TYR A 3 -6.06 78.45 -15.42
CA TYR A 3 -5.51 77.28 -14.74
C TYR A 3 -5.40 76.07 -15.67
N LEU A 4 -4.25 75.40 -15.61
CA LEU A 4 -4.05 74.01 -16.04
C LEU A 4 -4.79 73.10 -15.04
N TYR A 5 -5.61 72.16 -15.53
CA TYR A 5 -5.96 70.96 -14.78
C TYR A 5 -5.73 69.75 -15.70
N ALA A 6 -4.59 69.09 -15.51
CA ALA A 6 -4.32 67.77 -16.05
C ALA A 6 -4.89 66.74 -15.07
N ILE A 7 -5.95 66.05 -15.48
CA ILE A 7 -6.55 64.96 -14.71
C ILE A 7 -5.73 63.70 -14.98
N LEU A 8 -4.93 63.31 -13.99
CA LEU A 8 -4.18 62.05 -13.98
C LEU A 8 -5.14 60.92 -13.59
N ALA A 9 -5.54 60.10 -14.56
CA ALA A 9 -6.34 58.90 -14.31
C ALA A 9 -5.41 57.78 -13.80
N LEU A 10 -5.48 57.49 -12.50
CA LEU A 10 -4.79 56.37 -11.87
C LEU A 10 -5.61 55.08 -12.12
N VAL A 11 -5.16 54.25 -13.06
CA VAL A 11 -5.76 52.92 -13.29
C VAL A 11 -5.20 51.96 -12.25
N LEU A 12 -5.98 51.65 -11.22
CA LEU A 12 -5.72 50.56 -10.27
C LEU A 12 -6.02 49.23 -10.96
N ALA A 13 -4.98 48.55 -11.44
CA ALA A 13 -5.07 47.16 -11.86
C ALA A 13 -5.25 46.28 -10.61
N ALA A 14 -6.48 45.87 -10.32
CA ALA A 14 -6.75 44.82 -9.34
C ALA A 14 -6.23 43.50 -9.92
N SER A 15 -5.07 43.05 -9.45
CA SER A 15 -4.58 41.70 -9.73
C SER A 15 -5.46 40.70 -8.97
N SER A 16 -6.36 40.04 -9.69
CA SER A 16 -7.11 38.88 -9.19
C SER A 16 -6.12 37.85 -8.64
N PRO A 17 -6.40 37.17 -7.51
CA PRO A 17 -5.58 36.05 -7.07
C PRO A 17 -5.63 34.97 -8.16
N GLN A 18 -4.48 34.66 -8.77
CA GLN A 18 -4.36 33.46 -9.60
C GLN A 18 -4.77 32.27 -8.74
N ALA A 19 -5.85 31.59 -9.14
CA ALA A 19 -6.10 30.23 -8.70
C ALA A 19 -4.85 29.42 -9.05
N GLY A 20 -4.09 29.00 -8.03
CA GLY A 20 -2.92 28.17 -8.21
C GLY A 20 -3.31 26.96 -9.05
N GLU A 21 -2.46 26.59 -10.02
CA GLU A 21 -2.64 25.36 -10.79
C GLU A 21 -2.88 24.20 -9.80
N PRO A 22 -3.81 23.27 -10.10
CA PRO A 22 -4.05 22.15 -9.22
C PRO A 22 -2.72 21.42 -9.01
N GLU A 23 -2.30 21.30 -7.74
CA GLU A 23 -1.13 20.52 -7.38
C GLU A 23 -1.30 19.15 -8.06
N PRO A 24 -0.32 18.67 -8.85
CA PRO A 24 -0.45 17.39 -9.52
C PRO A 24 -0.80 16.35 -8.45
N PRO A 25 -1.72 15.39 -8.75
CA PRO A 25 -2.17 14.44 -7.74
C PRO A 25 -0.95 13.81 -7.08
N ARG A 26 -0.86 13.91 -5.76
CA ARG A 26 0.25 13.31 -5.01
C ARG A 26 0.17 11.81 -5.23
N ILE A 27 0.98 11.31 -6.15
CA ILE A 27 0.89 9.94 -6.62
C ILE A 27 1.55 9.04 -5.57
N GLY A 28 0.75 8.15 -4.98
CA GLY A 28 1.15 7.23 -3.95
C GLY A 28 1.03 5.78 -4.38
N GLY A 29 1.93 4.95 -3.88
CA GLY A 29 2.06 3.57 -4.30
C GLY A 29 2.69 2.73 -3.21
N ALA A 30 1.89 1.81 -2.67
CA ALA A 30 2.38 0.73 -1.82
C ALA A 30 1.76 -0.60 -2.25
N ALA A 31 2.46 -1.69 -1.95
CA ALA A 31 2.02 -3.03 -2.24
C ALA A 31 2.61 -4.04 -1.28
N CYS A 32 1.84 -5.10 -1.05
CA CYS A 32 2.30 -6.31 -0.38
C CYS A 32 2.40 -7.43 -1.42
N VAL A 33 3.59 -8.01 -1.54
CA VAL A 33 3.87 -9.11 -2.47
C VAL A 33 4.33 -10.32 -1.67
N MET A 34 3.86 -11.50 -2.08
CA MET A 34 3.95 -12.72 -1.29
C MET A 34 4.54 -13.84 -2.12
N ALA A 35 5.39 -14.67 -1.53
CA ALA A 35 5.72 -15.98 -2.08
C ALA A 35 4.77 -17.03 -1.50
N LYS A 36 3.86 -17.60 -2.28
CA LYS A 36 2.86 -18.57 -1.80
C LYS A 36 2.94 -19.92 -2.48
N TRP A 37 3.08 -20.98 -1.69
CA TRP A 37 3.08 -22.34 -2.19
C TRP A 37 2.07 -23.25 -1.49
N ARG A 38 1.13 -23.81 -2.26
CA ARG A 38 0.09 -24.74 -1.79
C ARG A 38 -0.65 -24.24 -0.53
N GLY A 39 -1.02 -22.96 -0.51
CA GLY A 39 -1.70 -22.33 0.63
C GLY A 39 -0.80 -22.03 1.84
N ASN A 40 0.52 -22.05 1.68
CA ASN A 40 1.47 -21.51 2.67
C ASN A 40 2.14 -20.27 2.11
N THR A 41 2.18 -19.18 2.87
CA THR A 41 3.08 -18.08 2.53
C THR A 41 4.47 -18.43 3.06
N LEU A 42 5.47 -18.38 2.19
CA LEU A 42 6.88 -18.68 2.50
C LEU A 42 7.66 -17.42 2.86
N ASP A 43 7.30 -16.30 2.24
CA ASP A 43 7.93 -14.99 2.47
C ASP A 43 6.99 -13.88 1.99
N TYR A 44 7.25 -12.65 2.41
CA TYR A 44 6.53 -11.47 1.99
C TYR A 44 7.46 -10.27 1.84
N VAL A 45 7.00 -9.25 1.11
CA VAL A 45 7.66 -7.94 1.01
C VAL A 45 6.58 -6.87 1.02
N LEU A 46 6.77 -5.86 1.88
CA LEU A 46 6.00 -4.63 1.89
C LEU A 46 6.84 -3.53 1.22
N ILE A 47 6.34 -2.96 0.13
CA ILE A 47 6.95 -1.79 -0.54
C ILE A 47 5.98 -0.62 -0.44
N TYR A 48 6.51 0.57 -0.14
CA TYR A 48 5.74 1.81 -0.05
C TYR A 48 6.55 3.00 -0.56
N GLY A 49 5.92 4.17 -0.63
CA GLY A 49 6.57 5.41 -1.08
C GLY A 49 6.86 5.45 -2.59
N LYS A 50 6.27 4.57 -3.39
CA LYS A 50 6.38 4.62 -4.85
C LYS A 50 5.37 5.60 -5.42
N LYS A 51 5.63 6.04 -6.65
CA LYS A 51 4.69 6.90 -7.38
C LYS A 51 3.39 6.16 -7.70
N HIS A 52 3.38 4.85 -7.86
CA HIS A 52 2.16 4.11 -8.21
C HIS A 52 2.26 2.68 -7.66
N PRO A 53 1.16 2.04 -7.23
CA PRO A 53 1.21 0.69 -6.64
C PRO A 53 1.80 -0.35 -7.57
N VAL A 54 1.67 -0.20 -8.89
CA VAL A 54 2.31 -1.12 -9.87
C VAL A 54 3.83 -1.12 -9.70
N LEU A 55 4.45 0.04 -9.49
CA LEU A 55 5.89 0.12 -9.24
C LEU A 55 6.27 -0.57 -7.91
N ALA A 56 5.43 -0.43 -6.89
CA ALA A 56 5.63 -1.13 -5.61
C ALA A 56 5.49 -2.65 -5.75
N GLN A 57 4.55 -3.10 -6.59
CA GLN A 57 4.35 -4.51 -6.90
C GLN A 57 5.52 -5.10 -7.69
N GLU A 58 5.99 -4.40 -8.72
CA GLU A 58 7.13 -4.81 -9.55
C GLU A 58 8.40 -4.95 -8.70
N GLU A 59 8.71 -3.95 -7.88
CA GLU A 59 9.86 -3.99 -6.98
C GLU A 59 9.75 -5.10 -5.92
N GLY A 60 8.58 -5.26 -5.30
CA GLY A 60 8.35 -6.34 -4.34
C GLY A 60 8.51 -7.72 -4.99
N ALA A 61 8.02 -7.87 -6.22
CA ALA A 61 8.21 -9.08 -7.00
C ALA A 61 9.69 -9.30 -7.32
N GLU A 62 10.43 -8.30 -7.81
CA GLU A 62 11.86 -8.39 -8.09
C GLU A 62 12.69 -8.81 -6.87
N ILE A 63 12.38 -8.28 -5.69
CA ILE A 63 13.03 -8.70 -4.43
C ILE A 63 12.78 -10.20 -4.18
N LEU A 64 11.53 -10.65 -4.29
CA LEU A 64 11.20 -12.07 -4.11
C LEU A 64 11.80 -12.96 -5.22
N ARG A 65 11.93 -12.45 -6.46
CA ARG A 65 12.65 -13.14 -7.54
C ARG A 65 14.12 -13.31 -7.19
N GLY A 66 14.77 -12.28 -6.65
CA GLY A 66 16.15 -12.31 -6.17
C GLY A 66 16.36 -13.33 -5.04
N LYS A 67 15.34 -13.56 -4.21
CA LYS A 67 15.33 -14.63 -3.19
C LYS A 67 15.06 -16.04 -3.76
N GLY A 68 14.86 -16.17 -5.07
CA GLY A 68 14.68 -17.45 -5.76
C GLY A 68 13.22 -17.91 -5.91
N TYR A 69 12.23 -17.12 -5.50
CA TYR A 69 10.82 -17.52 -5.55
C TYR A 69 10.21 -17.54 -6.95
N ALA A 70 10.85 -16.93 -7.95
CA ALA A 70 10.46 -17.06 -9.36
C ALA A 70 10.82 -18.41 -9.99
N ARG A 71 11.73 -19.17 -9.37
CA ARG A 71 12.17 -20.48 -9.87
C ARG A 71 12.03 -21.56 -8.79
N PHE A 72 11.00 -21.44 -7.98
CA PHE A 72 10.76 -22.36 -6.88
C PHE A 72 10.47 -23.76 -7.41
N LYS A 73 11.13 -24.79 -6.84
CA LYS A 73 10.92 -26.23 -7.14
C LYS A 73 10.61 -26.53 -8.62
N GLY A 74 11.63 -26.42 -9.46
CA GLY A 74 11.51 -26.76 -10.88
C GLY A 74 10.94 -25.61 -11.72
N ASN A 75 11.43 -24.39 -11.50
CA ASN A 75 11.07 -23.18 -12.25
C ASN A 75 9.61 -22.72 -12.12
N LEU A 76 8.94 -23.04 -11.02
CA LEU A 76 7.62 -22.50 -10.74
C LEU A 76 7.75 -21.11 -10.11
N ASP A 77 7.11 -20.11 -10.71
CA ASP A 77 6.92 -18.81 -10.09
C ASP A 77 5.78 -18.89 -9.07
N ILE A 78 6.10 -18.59 -7.81
CA ILE A 78 5.14 -18.61 -6.71
C ILE A 78 4.92 -17.22 -6.11
N ILE A 79 5.28 -16.17 -6.85
CA ILE A 79 5.14 -14.77 -6.43
C ILE A 79 3.72 -14.27 -6.78
N HIS A 80 3.05 -13.67 -5.82
CA HIS A 80 1.69 -13.16 -5.96
C HIS A 80 1.56 -11.77 -5.33
N HIS A 81 0.90 -10.86 -6.05
CA HIS A 81 0.55 -9.55 -5.52
C HIS A 81 -0.74 -9.72 -4.69
N GLN A 82 -0.72 -9.34 -3.41
CA GLN A 82 -1.85 -9.60 -2.52
C GLN A 82 -2.67 -8.34 -2.24
N ALA A 83 -2.01 -7.28 -1.75
CA ALA A 83 -2.66 -6.01 -1.41
C ALA A 83 -1.91 -4.83 -2.04
N LYS A 84 -2.60 -3.71 -2.27
CA LYS A 84 -2.02 -2.47 -2.80
C LYS A 84 -2.73 -1.21 -2.28
N SER A 85 -2.04 -0.09 -2.32
CA SER A 85 -2.56 1.23 -1.95
C SER A 85 -2.14 2.29 -2.97
N TYR A 86 -3.07 3.18 -3.29
CA TYR A 86 -2.86 4.37 -4.13
C TYR A 86 -2.62 5.64 -3.28
N HIS A 87 -2.64 5.53 -1.96
CA HIS A 87 -2.49 6.69 -1.08
C HIS A 87 -1.04 7.18 -1.05
N PRO A 88 -0.79 8.49 -1.12
CA PRO A 88 0.56 9.06 -0.98
C PRO A 88 1.11 8.90 0.43
N HIS A 89 0.22 8.88 1.43
CA HIS A 89 0.52 8.59 2.82
C HIS A 89 -0.52 7.65 3.39
N ALA A 90 -0.10 6.65 4.15
CA ALA A 90 -1.00 5.72 4.83
C ALA A 90 -0.32 5.03 6.01
N TYR A 91 -1.15 4.51 6.90
CA TYR A 91 -0.79 3.45 7.82
C TYR A 91 -0.80 2.12 7.08
N ALA A 92 0.21 1.30 7.30
CA ALA A 92 0.28 -0.07 6.79
C ALA A 92 0.55 -1.05 7.93
N ILE A 93 -0.18 -2.16 7.89
CA ILE A 93 -0.04 -3.28 8.82
C ILE A 93 0.13 -4.55 8.01
N VAL A 94 1.08 -5.39 8.43
CA VAL A 94 1.17 -6.78 8.00
C VAL A 94 0.90 -7.66 9.21
N ILE A 95 -0.11 -8.51 9.10
CA ILE A 95 -0.40 -9.55 10.09
C ILE A 95 0.03 -10.91 9.56
N LYS A 96 0.39 -11.80 10.48
CA LYS A 96 0.68 -13.19 10.22
C LYS A 96 -0.17 -14.07 11.11
N THR A 97 -0.71 -15.13 10.55
CA THR A 97 -1.38 -16.19 11.29
C THR A 97 -0.70 -17.53 11.02
N THR A 98 -0.76 -18.42 12.01
CA THR A 98 -0.36 -19.82 11.86
C THR A 98 -1.50 -20.73 12.24
N TYR A 99 -1.81 -21.71 11.39
CA TYR A 99 -2.92 -22.62 11.61
C TYR A 99 -2.62 -24.02 11.08
N THR A 100 -3.29 -25.01 11.65
CA THR A 100 -3.16 -26.40 11.22
C THR A 100 -4.33 -26.76 10.32
N THR A 101 -4.03 -27.22 9.10
CA THR A 101 -5.05 -27.68 8.15
C THR A 101 -5.79 -28.92 8.68
N LYS A 102 -6.97 -29.24 8.13
CA LYS A 102 -7.70 -30.48 8.44
C LYS A 102 -6.87 -31.77 8.27
N ARG A 103 -5.78 -31.72 7.48
CA ARG A 103 -4.84 -32.84 7.27
C ARG A 103 -3.62 -32.80 8.21
N GLY A 104 -3.65 -32.02 9.28
CA GLY A 104 -2.58 -31.94 10.28
C GLY A 104 -1.34 -31.15 9.85
N LYS A 105 -1.35 -30.52 8.66
CA LYS A 105 -0.19 -29.75 8.18
C LYS A 105 -0.22 -28.30 8.70
N PRO A 106 0.84 -27.79 9.34
CA PRO A 106 0.92 -26.40 9.73
C PRO A 106 1.06 -25.51 8.49
N ARG A 107 0.46 -24.33 8.55
CA ARG A 107 0.52 -23.30 7.53
C ARG A 107 0.69 -21.93 8.17
N THR A 108 1.36 -21.07 7.45
CA THR A 108 1.51 -19.65 7.71
C THR A 108 0.79 -18.90 6.60
N SER A 109 0.09 -17.85 6.97
CA SER A 109 -0.53 -16.92 6.04
C SER A 109 -0.37 -15.51 6.55
N TYR A 110 -0.38 -14.56 5.62
CA TYR A 110 -0.22 -13.15 5.91
C TYR A 110 -1.40 -12.38 5.32
N GLY A 111 -1.77 -11.31 6.00
CA GLY A 111 -2.68 -10.29 5.48
C GLY A 111 -1.99 -8.93 5.54
N CYS A 112 -2.20 -8.10 4.53
CA CYS A 112 -1.67 -6.75 4.51
C CYS A 112 -2.80 -5.74 4.31
N GLY A 113 -2.78 -4.69 5.11
CA GLY A 113 -3.78 -3.64 5.07
C GLY A 113 -3.14 -2.27 5.00
N PHE A 114 -3.82 -1.39 4.29
CA PHE A 114 -3.43 0.01 4.11
C PHE A 114 -4.63 0.89 4.42
N SER A 115 -4.42 1.94 5.21
CA SER A 115 -5.46 2.92 5.47
C SER A 115 -4.88 4.32 5.61
N PRO A 116 -5.49 5.36 5.02
CA PRO A 116 -5.08 6.74 5.26
C PRO A 116 -5.53 7.25 6.65
N LEU A 117 -6.35 6.49 7.38
CA LEU A 117 -7.04 6.96 8.59
C LEU A 117 -6.26 6.66 9.87
N SER A 118 -5.94 5.39 10.12
CA SER A 118 -5.28 4.94 11.36
C SER A 118 -4.66 3.54 11.21
N TYR A 119 -3.85 3.15 12.19
CA TYR A 119 -3.36 1.77 12.31
C TYR A 119 -4.49 0.76 12.54
N ASP A 120 -5.51 1.09 13.32
CA ASP A 120 -6.65 0.19 13.55
C ASP A 120 -7.43 -0.09 12.26
N ALA A 121 -7.63 0.94 11.43
CA ALA A 121 -8.26 0.78 10.13
C ALA A 121 -7.36 -0.05 9.19
N ALA A 122 -6.04 0.16 9.20
CA ALA A 122 -5.11 -0.67 8.44
C ALA A 122 -5.07 -2.12 8.93
N LEU A 123 -5.21 -2.36 10.24
CA LEU A 123 -5.29 -3.69 10.83
C LEU A 123 -6.58 -4.42 10.41
N GLN A 124 -7.71 -3.70 10.37
CA GLN A 124 -8.96 -4.24 9.85
C GLN A 124 -8.83 -4.65 8.37
N GLU A 125 -8.23 -3.79 7.54
CA GLU A 125 -7.95 -4.12 6.13
C GLU A 125 -7.02 -5.32 6.00
N ALA A 126 -6.01 -5.46 6.87
CA ALA A 126 -5.12 -6.62 6.88
C ALA A 126 -5.88 -7.91 7.21
N GLY A 127 -6.87 -7.83 8.11
CA GLY A 127 -7.78 -8.94 8.41
C GLY A 127 -8.66 -9.34 7.23
N ASN A 128 -9.25 -8.37 6.53
CA ASN A 128 -10.07 -8.59 5.33
C ASN A 128 -9.26 -9.22 4.20
N ASP A 129 -8.03 -8.74 4.02
CA ASP A 129 -7.08 -9.30 3.06
C ASP A 129 -6.72 -10.75 3.42
N LEU A 130 -6.39 -11.03 4.70
CA LEU A 130 -6.13 -12.39 5.16
C LEU A 130 -7.32 -13.34 4.92
N GLN A 131 -8.55 -12.86 5.17
CA GLN A 131 -9.79 -13.60 4.91
C GLN A 131 -9.96 -13.97 3.45
N SER A 132 -9.54 -13.10 2.53
CA SER A 132 -9.65 -13.33 1.09
C SER A 132 -8.71 -14.43 0.60
N TYR A 133 -7.58 -14.67 1.28
CA TYR A 133 -6.51 -15.54 0.77
C TYR A 133 -6.13 -16.72 1.66
N SER A 134 -6.71 -16.86 2.86
CA SER A 134 -6.33 -17.92 3.79
C SER A 134 -7.53 -18.48 4.54
N TRP A 135 -7.49 -19.79 4.84
CA TRP A 135 -8.44 -20.43 5.76
C TRP A 135 -8.14 -20.13 7.23
N GLY A 136 -6.92 -19.65 7.54
CA GLY A 136 -6.47 -19.29 8.87
C GLY A 136 -6.93 -17.90 9.33
N TRP A 137 -7.88 -17.28 8.63
CA TRP A 137 -8.21 -15.87 8.82
C TRP A 137 -8.95 -15.54 10.09
N ASP A 138 -9.66 -16.51 10.68
CA ASP A 138 -10.50 -16.30 11.85
C ASP A 138 -9.64 -16.02 13.09
N PRO A 139 -9.62 -14.77 13.60
CA PRO A 139 -8.74 -14.39 14.69
C PRO A 139 -9.14 -15.05 16.01
N GLN A 140 -10.41 -15.44 16.19
CA GLN A 140 -10.84 -16.14 17.41
C GLN A 140 -10.35 -17.60 17.44
N LYS A 141 -10.15 -18.21 16.26
CA LYS A 141 -9.67 -19.60 16.16
C LYS A 141 -8.16 -19.73 16.07
N HIS A 142 -7.51 -18.80 15.37
CA HIS A 142 -6.09 -18.93 15.02
C HIS A 142 -5.23 -17.78 15.57
N GLY A 143 -5.85 -16.67 15.95
CA GLY A 143 -5.14 -15.44 16.27
C GLY A 143 -4.32 -14.91 15.08
N TYR A 144 -3.61 -13.84 15.34
CA TYR A 144 -2.57 -13.31 14.47
C TYR A 144 -1.54 -12.54 15.29
N GLU A 145 -0.36 -12.35 14.71
CA GLU A 145 0.67 -11.42 15.18
C GLU A 145 0.82 -10.28 14.17
N ILE A 146 0.95 -9.04 14.64
CA ILE A 146 1.39 -7.92 13.79
C ILE A 146 2.90 -8.09 13.63
N VAL A 147 3.34 -8.37 12.40
CA VAL A 147 4.77 -8.56 12.09
C VAL A 147 5.42 -7.29 11.54
N GLU A 148 4.60 -6.37 11.04
CA GLU A 148 5.07 -5.10 10.52
C GLU A 148 4.00 -4.03 10.70
N GLN A 149 4.43 -2.85 11.13
CA GLN A 149 3.58 -1.69 11.35
C GLN A 149 4.37 -0.44 10.97
N VAL A 150 3.90 0.28 9.95
CA VAL A 150 4.60 1.45 9.42
C VAL A 150 3.63 2.53 8.97
N ARG A 151 4.08 3.78 9.00
CA ARG A 151 3.41 4.90 8.36
C ARG A 151 4.34 5.45 7.29
N TYR A 152 3.82 5.65 6.10
CA TYR A 152 4.50 6.32 5.00
C TYR A 152 3.69 7.52 4.52
#